data_AF-A0A9P6XRD0-F1
#
_entry.id   AF-A0A9P6XRD0-F1
#
_cell.length_a   1.000
_cell.length_b   1.000
_cell.length_c   1.000
_cell.angle_alpha   90.00
_cell.angle_beta   90.00
_cell.angle_gamma   90.00
#
_symmetry.space_group_name_H-M   'P 1'
#
loop_
_entity.id
_entity.type
_entity.pdbx_description
1 polymer ?
#
loop_
_entity_poly.entity_id
_entity_poly.type
_entity_poly.pdbx_seq_one_letter_code
_entity_poly.pdbx_strand_id
1 'polypeptide(L)'
;MPTAWKARSARSCGPCPISTPPKLEAALKLVGLWDAFAPNVFSTAQVAKGKPAPDVFLFAARQMRTAILDCVVVEDSVPGVRAARAARMRAVGYVGASHNGPDQRQRLLAEGASDVIDDLSQLPGLL
;
A
#
# COMPACT_ATOMS: atom_id res chain seq x y z
N MET A 1 17.44 -29.90 -23.87
CA MET A 1 16.58 -30.65 -22.92
C MET A 1 17.50 -31.29 -21.89
N PRO A 2 17.43 -31.04 -20.56
CA PRO A 2 16.72 -30.02 -19.78
C PRO A 2 17.70 -29.12 -18.97
N THR A 3 17.43 -27.82 -18.86
CA THR A 3 18.13 -26.96 -17.87
C THR A 3 17.18 -26.64 -16.71
N ALA A 4 17.48 -27.29 -15.58
CA ALA A 4 16.80 -27.14 -14.32
C ALA A 4 16.83 -25.68 -13.83
N TRP A 5 15.66 -25.08 -13.65
CA TRP A 5 15.53 -23.88 -12.82
C TRP A 5 15.42 -24.33 -11.36
N LYS A 6 16.54 -24.31 -10.63
CA LYS A 6 16.54 -24.39 -9.17
C LYS A 6 15.83 -23.15 -8.63
N ALA A 7 14.67 -23.36 -8.00
CA ALA A 7 14.03 -22.38 -7.14
C ALA A 7 15.03 -21.94 -6.06
N ARG A 8 15.61 -20.74 -6.24
CA ARG A 8 16.39 -20.10 -5.18
C ARG A 8 15.40 -19.53 -4.18
N SER A 9 15.62 -19.92 -2.93
CA SER A 9 14.90 -19.51 -1.73
C SER A 9 14.32 -18.10 -1.85
N ALA A 10 13.01 -18.01 -1.62
CA ALA A 10 12.40 -16.77 -1.17
C ALA A 10 13.09 -16.42 0.15
N ARG A 11 14.15 -15.59 0.07
CA ARG A 11 14.63 -14.88 1.24
C ARG A 11 13.43 -14.07 1.71
N SER A 12 12.94 -14.41 2.89
CA SER A 12 11.98 -13.59 3.63
C SER A 12 12.50 -12.16 3.60
N CYS A 13 11.89 -11.31 2.77
CA CYS A 13 12.05 -9.88 2.96
C CYS A 13 11.38 -9.61 4.30
N GLY A 14 12.19 -9.41 5.34
CA GLY A 14 11.75 -8.67 6.52
C GLY A 14 11.11 -7.35 6.05
N PRO A 15 10.30 -6.70 6.91
CA PRO A 15 9.53 -5.51 6.53
C PRO A 15 10.48 -4.49 5.87
N CYS A 16 10.40 -4.34 4.54
CA CYS A 16 11.09 -3.26 3.84
C CYS A 16 10.23 -2.01 4.03
N PRO A 17 10.65 -1.00 4.82
CA PRO A 17 9.86 0.23 4.93
C PRO A 17 9.93 1.09 3.66
N ILE A 18 10.72 0.67 2.64
CA ILE A 18 11.01 1.43 1.43
C ILE A 18 11.00 0.48 0.22
N SER A 19 9.97 0.58 -0.62
CA SER A 19 9.97 -0.01 -1.96
C SER A 19 10.48 1.04 -2.94
N THR A 20 11.70 0.90 -3.44
CA THR A 20 12.25 1.84 -4.44
C THR A 20 11.43 1.82 -5.74
N PRO A 21 11.43 2.90 -6.54
CA PRO A 21 10.66 2.94 -7.78
C PRO A 21 10.94 1.75 -8.73
N PRO A 22 12.21 1.31 -8.95
CA PRO A 22 12.47 0.14 -9.80
C PRO A 22 11.90 -1.17 -9.23
N LYS A 23 11.88 -1.33 -7.90
CA LYS A 23 11.31 -2.52 -7.25
C LYS A 23 9.79 -2.53 -7.37
N LEU A 24 9.16 -1.35 -7.25
CA LEU A 24 7.72 -1.20 -7.36
C LEU A 24 7.24 -1.46 -8.80
N GLU A 25 7.97 -0.92 -9.78
CA GLU A 25 7.74 -1.20 -11.20
C GLU A 25 7.88 -2.69 -11.51
N ALA A 26 8.97 -3.33 -11.07
CA ALA A 26 9.19 -4.76 -11.29
C ALA A 26 8.08 -5.61 -10.65
N ALA A 27 7.64 -5.27 -9.43
CA ALA A 27 6.58 -5.99 -8.75
C ALA A 27 5.23 -5.86 -9.48
N LEU A 28 4.85 -4.65 -9.91
CA LEU A 28 3.60 -4.41 -10.64
C LEU A 28 3.62 -5.06 -12.03
N LYS A 29 4.77 -5.02 -12.73
CA LYS A 29 4.93 -5.72 -14.01
C LYS A 29 4.80 -7.23 -13.87
N LEU A 30 5.36 -7.81 -12.80
CA LEU A 30 5.30 -9.25 -12.55
C LEU A 30 3.87 -9.77 -12.43
N VAL A 31 2.97 -8.97 -11.84
CA VAL A 31 1.55 -9.33 -11.66
C VAL A 31 0.63 -8.72 -12.73
N GLY A 32 1.19 -8.11 -13.78
CA GLY A 32 0.41 -7.54 -14.89
C GLY A 32 -0.40 -6.29 -14.54
N LEU A 33 -0.07 -5.59 -13.46
CA LEU A 33 -0.80 -4.40 -12.99
C LEU A 33 -0.15 -3.07 -13.38
N TRP A 34 1.04 -3.09 -13.99
CA TRP A 34 1.78 -1.87 -14.31
C TRP A 34 0.96 -0.86 -15.10
N ASP A 35 0.32 -1.29 -16.19
CA ASP A 35 -0.43 -0.41 -17.08
C ASP A 35 -1.70 0.19 -16.44
N ALA A 36 -2.22 -0.44 -15.38
CA ALA A 36 -3.37 0.07 -14.63
C ALA A 36 -2.98 1.23 -13.69
N PHE A 37 -1.73 1.31 -13.25
CA PHE A 37 -1.27 2.31 -12.28
C PHE A 37 -0.30 3.33 -12.87
N ALA A 38 0.44 3.00 -13.93
CA ALA A 38 1.36 3.91 -14.57
C ALA A 38 0.61 5.12 -15.19
N PRO A 39 1.17 6.35 -15.12
CA PRO A 39 2.45 6.73 -14.52
C PRO A 39 2.37 7.07 -13.01
N ASN A 40 1.23 6.87 -12.36
CA ASN A 40 0.94 7.27 -10.98
C ASN A 40 1.45 6.26 -9.95
N VAL A 41 2.74 5.95 -10.01
CA VAL A 41 3.41 5.00 -9.12
C VAL A 41 4.44 5.74 -8.28
N PHE A 42 4.19 5.85 -6.98
CA PHE A 42 5.00 6.64 -6.05
C PHE A 42 5.56 5.80 -4.91
N SER A 43 6.73 6.18 -4.43
CA SER A 43 7.52 5.47 -3.43
C SER A 43 7.84 6.38 -2.24
N THR A 44 7.94 5.78 -1.05
CA THR A 44 8.51 6.47 0.13
C THR A 44 9.95 6.91 -0.07
N ALA A 45 10.69 6.36 -1.06
CA ALA A 45 12.03 6.81 -1.44
C ALA A 45 12.05 8.19 -2.15
N GLN A 46 10.88 8.67 -2.61
CA GLN A 46 10.74 9.98 -3.28
C GLN A 46 10.39 11.10 -2.30
N VAL A 47 10.22 10.79 -1.01
CA VAL A 47 9.85 11.75 0.03
C VAL A 47 10.84 11.70 1.19
N ALA A 48 10.91 12.78 1.96
CA ALA A 48 11.87 12.90 3.06
C ALA A 48 11.53 11.98 4.24
N LYS A 49 10.24 11.78 4.54
CA LYS A 49 9.78 10.98 5.68
C LYS A 49 8.87 9.84 5.21
N GLY A 50 9.25 8.62 5.58
CA GLY A 50 8.40 7.45 5.40
C GLY A 50 7.23 7.41 6.40
N LYS A 51 6.31 6.46 6.18
CA LYS A 51 5.22 6.17 7.12
C LYS A 51 5.78 5.95 8.54
N PRO A 52 5.17 6.50 9.60
CA PRO A 52 3.82 7.05 9.67
C PRO A 52 3.67 8.53 9.28
N ALA A 53 4.70 9.17 8.71
CA ALA A 53 4.55 10.51 8.17
C ALA A 53 3.65 10.50 6.92
N PRO A 54 2.89 11.59 6.67
CA PRO A 54 1.90 11.65 5.58
C PRO A 54 2.52 11.91 4.20
N ASP A 55 3.84 12.17 4.14
CA ASP A 55 4.52 12.75 3.00
C ASP A 55 4.25 12.00 1.69
N VAL A 56 4.27 10.66 1.68
CA VAL A 56 4.04 9.87 0.46
C VAL A 56 2.61 10.02 -0.08
N PHE A 57 1.61 10.13 0.79
CA PHE A 57 0.22 10.30 0.36
C PHE A 57 -0.04 11.74 -0.13
N LEU A 58 0.51 12.73 0.56
CA LEU A 58 0.44 14.14 0.13
C LEU A 58 1.19 14.35 -1.19
N PHE A 59 2.33 13.69 -1.37
CA PHE A 59 3.09 13.69 -2.61
C PHE A 59 2.29 13.07 -3.76
N ALA A 60 1.66 11.91 -3.54
CA ALA A 60 0.83 11.25 -4.53
C ALA A 60 -0.36 12.13 -4.97
N ALA A 61 -1.12 12.67 -4.01
CA ALA A 61 -2.26 13.55 -4.29
C ALA A 61 -1.84 14.80 -5.06
N ARG A 62 -0.69 15.41 -4.70
CA ARG A 62 -0.14 16.57 -5.42
C ARG A 62 0.23 16.23 -6.85
N GLN A 63 0.90 15.09 -7.08
CA GLN A 63 1.30 14.68 -8.42
C GLN A 63 0.10 14.34 -9.31
N MET A 64 -0.95 13.75 -8.72
CA MET A 64 -2.21 13.45 -9.39
C MET A 64 -3.16 14.66 -9.51
N ARG A 65 -2.80 15.79 -8.88
CA ARG A 65 -3.62 17.01 -8.80
C ARG A 65 -5.02 16.76 -8.22
N THR A 66 -5.10 15.91 -7.21
CA THR A 66 -6.34 15.53 -6.53
C THR A 66 -6.40 16.16 -5.15
N ALA A 67 -7.56 16.66 -4.73
CA ALA A 67 -7.74 17.18 -3.38
C ALA A 67 -7.69 16.03 -2.37
N ILE A 68 -7.06 16.26 -1.21
CA ILE A 68 -6.91 15.22 -0.18
C ILE A 68 -8.26 14.68 0.36
N LEU A 69 -9.33 15.48 0.25
CA LEU A 69 -10.69 15.10 0.65
C LEU A 69 -11.33 14.12 -0.33
N ASP A 70 -10.86 14.08 -1.58
CA ASP A 70 -11.31 13.14 -2.62
C ASP A 70 -10.42 11.88 -2.67
N CYS A 71 -9.45 11.77 -1.76
CA CYS A 71 -8.53 10.63 -1.69
C CYS A 71 -8.99 9.63 -0.61
N VAL A 72 -9.07 8.36 -1.02
CA VAL A 72 -9.20 7.21 -0.12
C VAL A 72 -7.92 6.38 -0.17
N VAL A 73 -7.37 6.07 1.00
CA VAL A 73 -6.18 5.24 1.15
C VAL A 73 -6.58 3.83 1.56
N VAL A 74 -6.17 2.82 0.78
CA VAL A 74 -6.30 1.41 1.15
C VAL A 74 -4.99 0.92 1.74
N GLU A 75 -5.00 0.44 2.99
CA GLU A 75 -3.79 0.08 3.74
C GLU A 75 -3.94 -1.19 4.58
N ASP A 76 -2.92 -2.04 4.57
CA ASP A 76 -2.86 -3.25 5.40
C ASP A 76 -2.01 -3.06 6.66
N SER A 77 -1.38 -1.89 6.85
CA SER A 77 -0.42 -1.64 7.91
C SER A 77 -0.83 -0.51 8.87
N VAL A 78 -0.58 -0.70 10.18
CA VAL A 78 -0.72 0.36 11.20
C VAL A 78 0.03 1.66 10.86
N PRO A 79 1.33 1.65 10.48
CA PRO A 79 2.01 2.88 10.10
C PRO A 79 1.40 3.55 8.85
N GLY A 80 0.83 2.78 7.93
CA GLY A 80 0.11 3.28 6.77
C GLY A 80 -1.19 3.99 7.13
N VAL A 81 -2.03 3.38 7.96
CA VAL A 81 -3.26 4.00 8.47
C VAL A 81 -2.95 5.31 9.23
N ARG A 82 -1.91 5.31 10.08
CA ARG A 82 -1.46 6.53 10.77
C ARG A 82 -1.03 7.63 9.80
N ALA A 83 -0.33 7.27 8.72
CA ALA A 83 0.09 8.22 7.70
C ALA A 83 -1.10 8.80 6.90
N ALA A 84 -2.10 7.98 6.57
CA ALA A 84 -3.32 8.43 5.90
C ALA A 84 -4.10 9.43 6.78
N ARG A 85 -4.24 9.10 8.08
CA ARG A 85 -4.86 9.99 9.07
C ARG A 85 -4.08 11.30 9.23
N ALA A 86 -2.76 11.24 9.29
CA ALA A 86 -1.90 12.42 9.34
C ALA A 86 -2.03 13.29 8.06
N ALA A 87 -2.33 12.68 6.91
CA ALA A 87 -2.61 13.36 5.65
C ALA A 87 -4.04 13.92 5.57
N ARG A 88 -4.89 13.66 6.59
CA ARG A 88 -6.33 13.96 6.61
C ARG A 88 -7.11 13.28 5.47
N MET A 89 -6.65 12.11 5.04
CA MET A 89 -7.32 11.27 4.05
C MET A 89 -8.12 10.17 4.74
N ARG A 90 -9.22 9.72 4.13
CA ARG A 90 -9.96 8.54 4.62
C ARG A 90 -9.10 7.29 4.41
N ALA A 91 -9.00 6.46 5.45
CA ALA A 91 -8.30 5.18 5.38
C ALA A 91 -9.29 4.01 5.42
N VAL A 92 -9.13 3.05 4.52
CA VAL A 92 -9.81 1.75 4.53
C VAL A 92 -8.75 0.69 4.77
N GLY A 93 -8.89 -0.08 5.84
CA GLY A 93 -7.98 -1.17 6.17
C GLY A 93 -8.20 -2.39 5.27
N TYR A 94 -7.14 -3.05 4.83
CA TYR A 94 -7.22 -4.31 4.08
C TYR A 94 -6.59 -5.46 4.87
N VAL A 95 -7.36 -6.52 5.14
CA VAL A 95 -6.90 -7.70 5.87
C VAL A 95 -6.89 -8.99 5.05
N GLY A 96 -7.20 -8.93 3.75
CA GLY A 96 -7.23 -10.09 2.86
C GLY A 96 -5.86 -10.69 2.50
N ALA A 97 -4.76 -10.02 2.87
CA ALA A 97 -3.41 -10.55 2.64
C ALA A 97 -3.09 -11.68 3.63
N SER A 98 -2.49 -12.77 3.12
CA SER A 98 -2.20 -14.00 3.88
C SER A 98 -1.23 -13.83 5.06
N HIS A 99 -0.52 -12.70 5.13
CA HIS A 99 0.43 -12.41 6.20
C HIS A 99 -0.21 -11.68 7.40
N ASN A 100 -1.50 -11.35 7.34
CA ASN A 100 -2.20 -10.68 8.41
C ASN A 100 -2.51 -11.63 9.58
N GLY A 101 -2.20 -11.19 10.79
CA GLY A 101 -2.57 -11.89 12.01
C GLY A 101 -4.05 -11.70 12.38
N PRO A 102 -4.59 -12.51 13.30
CA PRO A 102 -6.01 -12.47 13.70
C PRO A 102 -6.45 -11.09 14.22
N ASP A 103 -5.56 -10.37 14.91
CA ASP A 103 -5.87 -9.06 15.51
C ASP A 103 -5.71 -7.88 14.55
N GLN A 104 -5.28 -8.11 13.30
CA GLN A 104 -4.93 -7.02 12.38
C GLN A 104 -6.11 -6.08 12.14
N ARG A 105 -7.32 -6.62 11.97
CA ARG A 105 -8.55 -5.82 11.81
C ARG A 105 -8.72 -4.82 12.95
N GLN A 106 -8.61 -5.30 14.19
CA GLN A 106 -8.76 -4.44 15.38
C GLN A 106 -7.65 -3.40 15.46
N ARG A 107 -6.41 -3.77 15.12
CA ARG A 107 -5.27 -2.83 15.09
C ARG A 107 -5.45 -1.71 14.08
N LEU A 108 -5.98 -2.00 12.89
CA LEU A 108 -6.23 -0.97 11.88
C LEU A 108 -7.36 -0.02 12.30
N LEU A 109 -8.46 -0.56 12.87
CA LEU A 109 -9.56 0.25 13.41
C LEU A 109 -9.10 1.15 14.56
N ALA A 110 -8.31 0.62 15.49
CA ALA A 110 -7.76 1.39 16.62
C ALA A 110 -6.88 2.57 16.16
N GLU A 111 -6.33 2.49 14.95
CA GLU A 111 -5.51 3.53 14.34
C GLU A 111 -6.32 4.46 13.42
N GLY A 112 -7.65 4.35 13.40
CA GLY A 112 -8.51 5.27 12.65
C GLY A 112 -8.70 4.90 11.18
N ALA A 113 -8.56 3.63 10.82
CA ALA A 113 -9.21 3.13 9.62
C ALA A 113 -10.74 3.29 9.78
N SER A 114 -11.39 3.89 8.79
CA SER A 114 -12.85 4.08 8.76
C SER A 114 -13.61 2.77 8.63
N ASP A 115 -13.08 1.87 7.81
CA ASP A 115 -13.61 0.53 7.55
C ASP A 115 -12.44 -0.45 7.43
N VAL A 116 -12.72 -1.75 7.57
CA VAL A 116 -11.74 -2.80 7.29
C VAL A 116 -12.40 -3.89 6.44
N ILE A 117 -11.81 -4.17 5.29
CA ILE A 117 -12.27 -5.14 4.29
C ILE A 117 -11.28 -6.30 4.16
N ASP A 118 -11.77 -7.48 3.83
CA ASP A 118 -10.97 -8.67 3.52
C ASP A 118 -10.98 -9.01 2.04
N ASP A 119 -11.88 -8.41 1.26
CA ASP A 119 -11.99 -8.58 -0.19
C ASP A 119 -12.05 -7.20 -0.87
N LEU A 120 -11.20 -6.98 -1.88
CA LEU A 120 -11.16 -5.71 -2.63
C LEU A 120 -12.46 -5.42 -3.39
N SER A 121 -13.29 -6.43 -3.66
CA SER A 121 -14.63 -6.25 -4.25
C SER A 121 -15.61 -5.52 -3.33
N GLN A 122 -15.32 -5.42 -2.02
CA GLN A 122 -16.11 -4.62 -1.08
C GLN A 122 -15.84 -3.12 -1.20
N LEU A 123 -14.68 -2.73 -1.76
CA LEU A 123 -14.24 -1.33 -1.81
C LEU A 123 -15.21 -0.39 -2.56
N PRO A 124 -15.80 -0.75 -3.72
CA PRO A 124 -16.73 0.13 -4.42
C PRO A 124 -17.98 0.49 -3.61
N GLY A 125 -18.38 -0.31 -2.63
CA GLY A 125 -19.50 0.01 -1.73
C GLY A 125 -19.16 1.03 -0.63
N LEU A 126 -17.88 1.41 -0.51
CA LEU A 126 -17.36 2.31 0.53
C LEU A 126 -16.94 3.69 -0.01
N LEU A 127 -16.86 3.85 -1.33
CA LEU A 127 -16.51 5.08 -2.05
C LEU A 127 -17.77 5.92 -2.30
#